data_AF-A0A1H8IYB0-F1
#
_entry.id   AF-A0A1H8IYB0-F1
#
_cell.length_a   1.000
_cell.length_b   1.000
_cell.length_c   1.000
_cell.angle_alpha   90.00
_cell.angle_beta   90.00
_cell.angle_gamma   90.00
#
_symmetry.space_group_name_H-M   'P 1'
#
loop_
_entity.id
_entity.type
_entity.pdbx_description
1 polymer ?
#
loop_
_entity_poly.entity_id
_entity_poly.type
_entity_poly.pdbx_seq_one_letter_code
_entity_poly.pdbx_strand_id
1 'polypeptide(L)'
;MESVEALLVEVLGIPEVPNSPKPIFRLAAENNLLPSAVERWLDYAEARTHTTHDYSGEKAKACLSLMGDFIRDATALYQSLSK
;
A
#
# COMPACT_ATOMS: atom_id res chain seq x y z
N MET A 1 -8.16 6.65 -19.57
CA MET A 1 -7.43 5.78 -18.63
C MET A 1 -8.49 5.02 -17.88
N GLU A 2 -8.68 3.74 -18.16
CA GLU A 2 -9.60 2.90 -17.39
C GLU A 2 -9.06 2.73 -15.97
N SER A 3 -9.94 2.68 -14.98
CA SER A 3 -9.52 2.44 -13.59
C SER A 3 -9.01 1.00 -13.45
N VAL A 4 -8.11 0.77 -12.50
CA VAL A 4 -7.64 -0.59 -12.17
C VAL A 4 -8.83 -1.49 -11.81
N GLU A 5 -9.85 -0.93 -11.16
CA GLU A 5 -11.10 -1.62 -10.85
C GLU A 5 -11.86 -2.08 -12.09
N ALA A 6 -12.03 -1.22 -13.10
CA ALA A 6 -12.69 -1.57 -14.35
C ALA A 6 -11.97 -2.73 -15.06
N LEU A 7 -10.64 -2.71 -15.09
CA LEU A 7 -9.84 -3.81 -15.64
C LEU A 7 -10.09 -5.13 -14.89
N LEU A 8 -10.06 -5.10 -13.56
CA LEU A 8 -10.23 -6.31 -12.73
C LEU A 8 -11.64 -6.90 -12.85
N VAL A 9 -12.68 -6.07 -12.96
CA VAL A 9 -14.07 -6.51 -13.07
C VAL A 9 -14.43 -6.91 -14.50
N GLU A 10 -14.19 -6.03 -15.47
CA GLU A 10 -14.72 -6.19 -16.83
C GLU A 10 -13.85 -7.10 -17.70
N VAL A 11 -12.52 -7.10 -17.48
CA VAL A 11 -11.59 -7.92 -18.28
C VAL A 11 -11.31 -9.25 -17.60
N LEU A 12 -11.05 -9.24 -16.29
CA LEU A 12 -10.66 -10.44 -15.55
C LEU A 12 -11.82 -11.15 -14.85
N GLY A 13 -13.02 -10.56 -14.84
CA GLY A 13 -14.21 -11.18 -14.28
C GLY A 13 -14.17 -11.36 -12.77
N ILE A 14 -13.36 -10.58 -12.04
CA ILE A 14 -13.25 -10.68 -10.59
C ILE A 14 -14.47 -10.00 -9.95
N PRO A 15 -15.33 -10.75 -9.24
CA PRO A 15 -16.62 -10.24 -8.77
C PRO A 15 -16.50 -9.28 -7.58
N GLU A 16 -15.46 -9.43 -6.75
CA GLU A 16 -15.17 -8.53 -5.64
C GLU A 16 -13.73 -8.02 -5.73
N VAL A 17 -13.59 -6.72 -5.96
CA VAL A 17 -12.30 -6.06 -6.06
C VAL A 17 -12.05 -5.21 -4.81
N PRO A 18 -10.91 -5.39 -4.12
CA PRO A 18 -10.52 -4.51 -3.04
C PRO A 18 -10.46 -3.04 -3.50
N ASN A 19 -11.30 -2.18 -2.93
CA ASN A 19 -11.46 -0.78 -3.36
C ASN A 19 -10.69 0.25 -2.51
N SER A 20 -9.80 -0.21 -1.62
CA SER A 20 -8.98 0.69 -0.80
C SER A 20 -7.64 0.05 -0.40
N PRO A 21 -6.64 0.85 0.04
CA PRO A 21 -5.31 0.30 0.36
C PRO A 21 -5.32 -0.78 1.44
N LYS A 22 -6.17 -0.64 2.47
CA LYS A 22 -6.23 -1.60 3.59
C LYS A 22 -6.61 -3.02 3.15
N PRO A 23 -7.74 -3.27 2.45
CA PRO A 23 -8.07 -4.60 1.96
C PRO A 23 -7.06 -5.12 0.92
N ILE A 24 -6.45 -4.25 0.10
CA ILE A 24 -5.37 -4.66 -0.83
C ILE A 24 -4.17 -5.23 -0.05
N PHE A 25 -3.68 -4.51 0.98
CA PHE A 25 -2.55 -4.98 1.77
C PHE A 25 -2.86 -6.26 2.57
N ARG A 26 -4.09 -6.40 3.08
CA ARG A 26 -4.50 -7.66 3.74
C ARG A 26 -4.47 -8.84 2.78
N LEU A 27 -5.04 -8.69 1.60
CA LEU A 27 -5.02 -9.74 0.59
C LEU A 27 -3.58 -10.07 0.15
N ALA A 28 -2.73 -9.06 -0.02
CA ALA A 28 -1.32 -9.28 -0.34
C ALA A 28 -0.58 -10.05 0.77
N ALA A 29 -0.89 -9.78 2.04
CA ALA A 29 -0.33 -10.49 3.18
C ALA A 29 -0.80 -11.96 3.23
N GLU A 30 -2.09 -12.20 3.02
CA GLU A 30 -2.68 -13.55 2.94
C GLU A 30 -2.04 -14.40 1.84
N ASN A 31 -1.62 -13.75 0.75
CA ASN A 31 -0.93 -14.39 -0.37
C ASN A 31 0.60 -14.40 -0.23
N ASN A 32 1.14 -14.08 0.95
CA ASN A 32 2.59 -14.04 1.23
C ASN A 32 3.39 -13.16 0.25
N LEU A 33 2.76 -12.12 -0.31
CA LEU A 33 3.39 -11.22 -1.27
C LEU A 33 4.22 -10.13 -0.58
N LEU A 34 3.82 -9.74 0.63
CA LEU A 34 4.46 -8.64 1.34
C LEU A 34 5.81 -9.08 1.94
N PRO A 35 6.90 -8.32 1.74
CA PRO A 35 8.21 -8.61 2.33
C PRO A 35 8.26 -8.35 3.84
N SER A 36 7.19 -7.81 4.40
CA SER A 36 7.05 -7.42 5.79
C SER A 36 5.63 -7.61 6.30
N ALA A 37 5.47 -7.61 7.63
CA ALA A 37 4.18 -7.74 8.29
C ALA A 37 3.16 -6.68 7.81
N VAL A 38 1.91 -7.07 7.68
CA VAL A 38 0.85 -6.23 7.10
C VAL A 38 0.64 -4.94 7.88
N GLU A 39 0.85 -4.95 9.19
CA GLU A 39 0.72 -3.79 10.08
C GLU A 39 1.61 -2.64 9.61
N ARG A 40 2.84 -2.94 9.21
CA ARG A 40 3.80 -1.94 8.71
C ARG A 40 3.34 -1.30 7.40
N TRP A 41 2.67 -2.04 6.53
CA TRP A 41 2.05 -1.49 5.31
C TRP A 41 0.81 -0.66 5.61
N LEU A 42 0.03 -1.04 6.62
CA LEU A 42 -1.10 -0.25 7.09
C LEU A 42 -0.62 1.07 7.71
N ASP A 43 0.50 1.08 8.44
CA ASP A 43 1.14 2.29 8.96
C ASP A 43 1.56 3.23 7.82
N TYR A 44 2.14 2.70 6.73
CA TYR A 44 2.46 3.51 5.54
C TYR A 44 1.20 4.11 4.90
N ALA A 45 0.12 3.33 4.78
CA ALA A 45 -1.13 3.79 4.23
C ALA A 45 -1.75 4.92 5.07
N GLU A 46 -1.66 4.81 6.40
CA GLU A 46 -2.12 5.83 7.34
C GLU A 46 -1.23 7.08 7.29
N ALA A 47 0.10 6.92 7.29
CA ALA A 47 1.04 8.02 7.13
C ALA A 47 0.78 8.82 5.85
N ARG A 48 0.46 8.14 4.74
CA ARG A 48 0.03 8.79 3.48
C ARG A 48 -1.22 9.64 3.65
N THR A 49 -2.22 9.19 4.40
CA THR A 49 -3.43 10.00 4.64
C THR A 49 -3.17 11.24 5.50
N HIS A 50 -2.11 11.21 6.31
CA HIS A 50 -1.73 12.34 7.15
C HIS A 50 -0.96 13.44 6.38
N THR A 51 -0.39 13.15 5.21
CA THR A 51 0.35 14.16 4.42
C THR A 51 -0.55 15.27 3.88
N THR A 52 -1.86 15.06 3.79
CA THR A 52 -2.83 16.09 3.38
C THR A 52 -3.23 17.04 4.52
N HIS A 53 -2.81 16.75 5.76
CA HIS A 53 -3.12 17.52 6.97
C HIS A 53 -1.84 18.07 7.61
N ASP A 54 -0.89 18.55 6.80
CA ASP A 54 0.52 18.76 7.15
C ASP A 54 0.84 19.92 8.12
N TYR A 55 -0.17 20.71 8.54
CA TYR A 55 0.04 21.85 9.46
C TYR A 55 0.61 21.46 10.85
N SER A 56 0.79 20.17 11.12
CA SER A 56 1.45 19.64 12.32
C SER A 56 2.83 19.07 11.97
N GLY A 57 3.88 19.74 12.46
CA GLY A 57 5.26 19.28 12.31
C GLY A 57 5.51 17.88 12.88
N GLU A 58 4.71 17.46 13.87
CA GLU A 58 4.75 16.10 14.42
C GLU A 58 4.31 15.04 13.40
N LYS A 59 3.26 15.31 12.61
CA LYS A 59 2.83 14.40 11.53
C LYS A 59 3.87 14.29 10.43
N ALA A 60 4.50 15.40 10.06
CA ALA A 60 5.59 15.41 9.09
C ALA A 60 6.78 14.57 9.59
N LYS A 61 7.18 14.75 10.85
CA LYS A 61 8.28 13.99 11.46
C LYS A 61 7.96 12.49 11.55
N ALA A 62 6.74 12.13 11.94
CA ALA A 62 6.28 10.75 11.98
C ALA A 62 6.33 10.11 10.58
N CYS A 63 5.84 10.80 9.55
CA CYS A 63 5.92 10.34 8.16
C CYS A 63 7.38 10.14 7.71
N LEU A 64 8.25 11.12 7.95
CA LEU A 64 9.67 11.03 7.59
C LEU A 64 10.38 9.87 8.28
N SER A 65 10.03 9.55 9.53
CA SER A 65 10.63 8.44 10.26
C SER A 65 10.36 7.07 9.62
N LEU A 66 9.26 6.94 8.86
CA LEU A 66 8.87 5.70 8.17
C LEU A 66 9.53 5.54 6.79
N MET A 67 10.12 6.60 6.23
CA MET A 67 10.56 6.61 4.83
C MET A 67 11.68 5.62 4.53
N GLY A 68 12.61 5.43 5.46
CA GLY A 68 13.70 4.46 5.29
C GLY A 68 13.20 3.02 5.18
N ASP A 69 12.26 2.64 6.04
CA ASP A 69 11.62 1.32 6.00
C ASP A 69 10.75 1.17 4.75
N PHE A 70 9.96 2.19 4.43
CA PHE A 70 9.10 2.19 3.25
C PHE A 70 9.89 1.97 1.96
N ILE A 71 11.01 2.69 1.76
CA ILE A 71 11.83 2.54 0.55
C ILE A 71 12.37 1.11 0.45
N ARG A 72 12.83 0.52 1.56
CA ARG A 72 13.34 -0.86 1.59
C ARG A 72 12.25 -1.86 1.24
N ASP A 73 11.11 -1.77 1.91
CA ASP A 73 9.98 -2.70 1.72
C ASP A 73 9.37 -2.56 0.32
N ALA A 74 9.17 -1.33 -0.17
CA ALA A 74 8.67 -1.07 -1.52
C ALA A 74 9.64 -1.59 -2.60
N THR A 75 10.95 -1.43 -2.40
CA THR A 75 11.96 -1.97 -3.31
C THR A 75 11.93 -3.50 -3.34
N ALA A 76 11.85 -4.15 -2.17
CA ALA A 76 11.76 -5.60 -2.07
C ALA A 76 10.47 -6.15 -2.71
N LEU A 77 9.33 -5.49 -2.51
CA LEU A 77 8.07 -5.84 -3.16
C LEU A 77 8.15 -5.67 -4.68
N TYR A 78 8.74 -4.59 -5.17
CA TYR A 78 8.94 -4.39 -6.60
C TYR A 78 9.80 -5.51 -7.22
N GLN A 79 10.86 -5.91 -6.53
CA GLN A 79 11.73 -7.00 -6.97
C GLN A 79 11.03 -8.37 -6.96
N SER A 80 10.06 -8.62 -6.07
CA SER A 80 9.31 -9.87 -6.08
C SER A 80 8.29 -9.92 -7.21
N LEU A 81 7.68 -8.78 -7.56
CA LEU A 81 6.71 -8.65 -8.65
C LEU A 81 7.33 -8.65 -10.06
N SER A 82 8.60 -8.31 -10.17
CA SER A 82 9.30 -8.17 -11.45
C SER A 82 10.10 -9.42 -11.86
N LYS A 83 9.89 -10.54 -11.16
CA LYS A 83 10.40 -11.86 -11.55
C LYS A 83 9.39 -12.55 -12.47
#